data_AF-A0A852J055-F1
#
_entry.id   AF-A0A852J055-F1
#
_cell.length_a   1.000
_cell.length_b   1.000
_cell.length_c   1.000
_cell.angle_alpha   90.00
_cell.angle_beta   90.00
_cell.angle_gamma   90.00
#
_symmetry.space_group_name_H-M   'P 1'
#
loop_
_entity.id
_entity.type
_entity.pdbx_description
1 polymer ?
#
loop_
_entity_poly.entity_id
_entity_poly.type
_entity_poly.pdbx_seq_one_letter_code
_entity_poly.pdbx_strand_id
1 'polypeptide(L)'
;GMERRRAPAANRRYGQRRFWDALYQQEGAEPREWLGGLSRFLPQLEAELRPGDRILILGCGNSALSHDLHKLGYTDVTSIDFSPACIAAMRARHAHCCPSLRWAVMDIRALTFPDATFDVVLEKGTLDVLMVEETDPWNVSPQAVAAMHRVLAEVSRVLCPGGCFISITFAQPHFRKPHYAQEAFGWSLRHVTCGDGDTGTFHYYLYIMRKGQPLDPSDVALGRRLHQPPRPAASPPTPAPLDDDEDYLFAIQL
;
A
#
# COMPACT_ATOMS: atom_id res chain seq x y z
N GLY A 1 -1.85 4.26 -31.88
CA GLY A 1 -1.10 5.28 -31.13
C GLY A 1 -1.74 5.41 -29.77
N MET A 2 -1.07 4.91 -28.73
CA MET A 2 -1.57 4.99 -27.36
C MET A 2 -1.17 6.38 -26.84
N GLU A 3 -2.13 7.30 -26.75
CA GLU A 3 -1.91 8.52 -25.96
C GLU A 3 -1.35 8.08 -24.61
N ARG A 4 -0.15 8.57 -24.26
CA ARG A 4 0.41 8.34 -22.93
C ARG A 4 -0.61 8.89 -21.93
N ARG A 5 -1.36 8.01 -21.28
CA ARG A 5 -2.38 8.38 -20.29
C ARG A 5 -1.71 9.26 -19.24
N ARG A 6 -1.97 10.58 -19.31
CA ARG A 6 -1.22 11.59 -18.55
C ARG A 6 -1.51 11.44 -17.05
N ALA A 7 -0.45 11.40 -16.26
CA ALA A 7 -0.55 11.63 -14.82
C ALA A 7 -1.16 13.03 -14.57
N PRO A 8 -1.90 13.23 -13.47
CA PRO A 8 -2.40 14.55 -13.10
C PRO A 8 -1.22 15.51 -12.87
N ALA A 9 -1.46 16.80 -13.13
CA ALA A 9 -0.45 17.85 -12.93
C ALA A 9 0.06 18.00 -11.48
N ALA A 10 -0.65 17.44 -10.49
CA ALA A 10 -0.25 17.47 -9.09
C ALA A 10 -0.73 16.21 -8.34
N ASN A 11 0.15 15.61 -7.53
CA ASN A 11 -0.12 14.37 -6.80
C ASN A 11 -1.31 14.46 -5.83
N ARG A 12 -1.54 15.63 -5.21
CA ARG A 12 -2.70 15.90 -4.34
C ARG A 12 -4.06 15.58 -4.98
N ARG A 13 -4.14 15.55 -6.33
CA ARG A 13 -5.38 15.18 -7.03
C ARG A 13 -5.79 13.72 -6.77
N TYR A 14 -4.83 12.84 -6.51
CA TYR A 14 -5.12 11.45 -6.17
C TYR A 14 -5.88 11.33 -4.84
N GLY A 15 -5.72 12.26 -3.90
CA GLY A 15 -6.49 12.26 -2.65
C GLY A 15 -7.97 12.64 -2.82
N GLN A 16 -8.38 13.05 -4.03
CA GLN A 16 -9.70 13.61 -4.29
C GLN A 16 -10.62 12.58 -4.93
N ARG A 17 -11.72 12.22 -4.26
CA ARG A 17 -12.78 11.35 -4.80
C ARG A 17 -13.21 11.70 -6.23
N ARG A 18 -13.46 12.99 -6.49
CA ARG A 18 -13.85 13.50 -7.81
C ARG A 18 -12.87 13.19 -8.93
N PHE A 19 -11.57 13.07 -8.63
CA PHE A 19 -10.56 12.75 -9.64
C PHE A 19 -10.75 11.31 -10.12
N TRP A 20 -10.92 10.37 -9.18
CA TRP A 20 -11.13 8.97 -9.48
C TRP A 20 -12.48 8.72 -10.14
N ASP A 21 -13.56 9.33 -9.66
CA ASP A 21 -14.88 9.19 -10.29
C ASP A 21 -14.84 9.66 -11.77
N ALA A 22 -14.21 10.80 -12.05
CA ALA A 22 -14.03 11.28 -13.43
C ALA A 22 -13.15 10.34 -14.26
N LEU A 23 -12.07 9.81 -13.69
CA LEU A 23 -11.20 8.84 -14.35
C LEU A 23 -11.96 7.56 -14.73
N TYR A 24 -12.73 6.99 -13.80
CA TYR A 24 -13.49 5.76 -14.04
C TYR A 24 -14.68 5.97 -14.99
N GLN A 25 -15.28 7.16 -15.02
CA GLN A 25 -16.27 7.50 -16.04
C GLN A 25 -15.67 7.54 -17.44
N GLN A 26 -14.42 7.98 -17.57
CA GLN A 26 -13.71 8.06 -18.86
C GLN A 26 -13.13 6.72 -19.30
N GLU A 27 -12.48 5.99 -18.40
CA GLU A 27 -11.77 4.74 -18.71
C GLU A 27 -12.69 3.51 -18.62
N GLY A 28 -13.83 3.61 -17.93
CA GLY A 28 -14.72 2.48 -17.71
C GLY A 28 -13.99 1.31 -17.02
N ALA A 29 -14.16 0.12 -17.60
CA ALA A 29 -13.56 -1.11 -17.09
C ALA A 29 -12.23 -1.48 -17.77
N GLU A 30 -11.65 -0.59 -18.60
CA GLU A 30 -10.38 -0.89 -19.25
C GLU A 30 -9.26 -0.96 -18.21
N PRO A 31 -8.47 -2.06 -18.16
CA PRO A 31 -7.55 -2.25 -17.06
C PRO A 31 -6.49 -1.17 -16.98
N ARG A 32 -6.28 -0.64 -15.78
CA ARG A 32 -5.16 0.23 -15.48
C ARG A 32 -4.39 -0.29 -14.27
N GLU A 33 -3.15 -0.67 -14.52
CA GLU A 33 -2.27 -1.18 -13.48
C GLU A 33 -1.41 -0.08 -12.88
N TRP A 34 -1.71 0.28 -11.64
CA TRP A 34 -0.79 1.03 -10.80
C TRP A 34 0.27 0.07 -10.25
N LEU A 35 1.54 0.50 -10.26
CA LEU A 35 2.70 -0.26 -9.77
C LEU A 35 3.06 -1.53 -10.58
N GLY A 36 2.37 -1.79 -11.69
CA GLY A 36 2.55 -2.98 -12.52
C GLY A 36 1.51 -4.08 -12.24
N GLY A 37 1.42 -5.02 -13.17
CA GLY A 37 0.50 -6.15 -13.09
C GLY A 37 0.96 -7.26 -12.13
N LEU A 38 0.10 -8.25 -11.91
CA LEU A 38 0.30 -9.33 -10.94
C LEU A 38 1.64 -10.06 -11.09
N SER A 39 2.11 -10.30 -12.32
CA SER A 39 3.32 -11.08 -12.59
C SER A 39 4.57 -10.57 -11.87
N ARG A 40 4.65 -9.26 -11.60
CA ARG A 40 5.79 -8.64 -10.88
C ARG A 40 5.86 -9.04 -9.41
N PHE A 41 4.73 -9.41 -8.82
CA PHE A 41 4.58 -9.70 -7.39
C PHE A 41 4.19 -11.15 -7.15
N LEU A 42 3.91 -11.91 -8.21
CA LEU A 42 3.33 -13.24 -8.15
C LEU A 42 4.16 -14.23 -7.31
N PRO A 43 5.49 -14.34 -7.48
CA PRO A 43 6.28 -15.29 -6.69
C PRO A 43 6.18 -15.05 -5.18
N GLN A 44 6.12 -13.78 -4.77
CA GLN A 44 6.01 -13.39 -3.37
C GLN A 44 4.58 -13.51 -2.85
N LEU A 45 3.57 -13.25 -3.69
CA LEU A 45 2.16 -13.42 -3.33
C LEU A 45 1.78 -14.88 -3.17
N GLU A 46 2.17 -15.76 -4.08
CA GLU A 46 1.85 -17.20 -4.01
C GLU A 46 2.40 -17.88 -2.76
N ALA A 47 3.49 -17.35 -2.18
CA ALA A 47 4.02 -17.84 -0.91
C ALA A 47 3.11 -17.53 0.30
N GLU A 48 2.22 -16.54 0.17
CA GLU A 48 1.32 -16.09 1.23
C GLU A 48 -0.13 -16.52 1.03
N LEU A 49 -0.51 -16.91 -0.18
CA LEU A 49 -1.88 -17.29 -0.55
C LEU A 49 -2.06 -18.81 -0.56
N ARG A 50 -3.28 -19.25 -0.26
CA ARG A 50 -3.69 -20.65 -0.31
C ARG A 50 -4.96 -20.81 -1.15
N PRO A 51 -5.12 -21.95 -1.84
CA PRO A 51 -6.39 -22.29 -2.44
C PRO A 51 -7.51 -22.27 -1.38
N GLY A 52 -8.60 -21.56 -1.67
CA GLY A 52 -9.74 -21.43 -0.76
C GLY A 52 -9.68 -20.26 0.23
N ASP A 53 -8.59 -19.47 0.26
CA ASP A 53 -8.56 -18.24 1.05
C ASP A 53 -9.69 -17.28 0.64
N ARG A 54 -10.36 -16.70 1.64
CA ARG A 54 -11.28 -15.56 1.44
C ARG A 54 -10.45 -14.29 1.36
N ILE A 55 -10.36 -13.72 0.16
CA ILE A 55 -9.49 -12.58 -0.15
C ILE A 55 -10.32 -11.30 -0.26
N LEU A 56 -9.92 -10.25 0.46
CA LEU A 56 -10.44 -8.89 0.30
C LEU A 56 -9.41 -8.01 -0.42
N ILE A 57 -9.78 -7.38 -1.54
CA ILE A 57 -8.95 -6.40 -2.25
C ILE A 57 -9.48 -4.99 -1.95
N LEU A 58 -8.64 -4.17 -1.31
CA LEU A 58 -8.94 -2.77 -1.00
C LEU A 58 -8.56 -1.86 -2.17
N GLY A 59 -9.42 -0.88 -2.48
CA GLY A 59 -9.17 0.11 -3.54
C GLY A 59 -8.87 -0.54 -4.88
N CYS A 60 -9.71 -1.49 -5.30
CA CYS A 60 -9.41 -2.34 -6.45
C CYS A 60 -9.25 -1.57 -7.76
N GLY A 61 -9.88 -0.39 -7.86
CA GLY A 61 -9.97 0.37 -9.10
C GLY A 61 -10.38 -0.50 -10.29
N ASN A 62 -9.87 -0.15 -11.46
CA ASN A 62 -9.94 -0.95 -12.67
C ASN A 62 -8.72 -1.87 -12.84
N SER A 63 -8.09 -2.35 -11.77
CA SER A 63 -6.99 -3.32 -11.88
C SER A 63 -7.50 -4.71 -12.29
N ALA A 64 -6.72 -5.40 -13.12
CA ALA A 64 -6.93 -6.80 -13.47
C ALA A 64 -6.62 -7.77 -12.31
N LEU A 65 -6.03 -7.30 -11.21
CA LEU A 65 -5.56 -8.14 -10.10
C LEU A 65 -6.59 -9.15 -9.60
N SER A 66 -7.84 -8.72 -9.37
CA SER A 66 -8.93 -9.61 -8.91
C SER A 66 -9.19 -10.74 -9.91
N HIS A 67 -9.20 -10.42 -11.20
CA HIS A 67 -9.40 -11.37 -12.28
C HIS A 67 -8.19 -12.28 -12.50
N ASP A 68 -6.98 -11.75 -12.36
CA ASP A 68 -5.74 -12.50 -12.48
C ASP A 68 -5.60 -13.53 -11.36
N LEU A 69 -5.93 -13.16 -10.11
CA LEU A 69 -6.01 -14.10 -8.98
C LEU A 69 -7.06 -15.18 -9.24
N HIS A 70 -8.23 -14.82 -9.77
CA HIS A 70 -9.25 -15.80 -10.13
C HIS A 70 -8.77 -16.81 -11.17
N LYS A 71 -8.04 -16.36 -12.21
CA LYS A 71 -7.46 -17.26 -13.22
C LYS A 71 -6.42 -18.24 -12.63
N LEU A 72 -5.79 -17.88 -11.52
CA LEU A 72 -4.87 -18.74 -10.79
C LEU A 72 -5.57 -19.70 -9.81
N GLY A 73 -6.90 -19.66 -9.72
CA GLY A 73 -7.70 -20.54 -8.87
C GLY A 73 -8.15 -19.94 -7.54
N TYR A 74 -7.79 -18.69 -7.24
CA TYR A 74 -8.29 -17.97 -6.06
C TYR A 74 -9.67 -17.39 -6.37
N THR A 75 -10.72 -18.15 -6.10
CA THR A 75 -12.08 -17.83 -6.56
C THR A 75 -12.93 -17.08 -5.53
N ASP A 76 -12.56 -17.11 -4.24
CA ASP A 76 -13.28 -16.43 -3.16
C ASP A 76 -12.73 -15.00 -2.93
N VAL A 77 -12.81 -14.16 -3.96
CA VAL A 77 -12.26 -12.79 -3.97
C VAL A 77 -13.39 -11.75 -3.91
N THR A 78 -13.28 -10.83 -2.95
CA THR A 78 -14.14 -9.66 -2.81
C THR A 78 -13.32 -8.40 -3.02
N SER A 79 -13.72 -7.56 -3.97
CA SER A 79 -13.01 -6.34 -4.33
C SER A 79 -13.86 -5.11 -4.05
N ILE A 80 -13.27 -4.12 -3.39
CA ILE A 80 -13.96 -2.90 -3.00
C ILE A 80 -13.27 -1.64 -3.50
N ASP A 81 -14.09 -0.63 -3.79
CA ASP A 81 -13.66 0.72 -4.14
C ASP A 81 -14.75 1.71 -3.71
N PHE A 82 -14.38 2.95 -3.37
CA PHE A 82 -15.36 3.96 -2.95
C PHE A 82 -16.15 4.54 -4.14
N SER A 83 -15.72 4.28 -5.37
CA SER A 83 -16.36 4.77 -6.60
C SER A 83 -17.45 3.80 -7.10
N PRO A 84 -18.73 4.23 -7.11
CA PRO A 84 -19.81 3.44 -7.70
C PRO A 84 -19.62 3.15 -9.19
N ALA A 85 -19.07 4.11 -9.93
CA ALA A 85 -18.81 3.96 -11.37
C ALA A 85 -17.79 2.85 -11.63
N CYS A 86 -16.70 2.83 -10.85
CA CYS A 86 -15.69 1.78 -10.92
C CYS A 86 -16.29 0.39 -10.68
N ILE A 87 -16.99 0.22 -9.55
CA ILE A 87 -17.57 -1.06 -9.16
C ILE A 87 -18.61 -1.55 -10.16
N ALA A 88 -19.45 -0.67 -10.70
CA ALA A 88 -20.41 -1.03 -11.74
C ALA A 88 -19.69 -1.53 -13.01
N ALA A 89 -18.64 -0.82 -13.44
CA ALA A 89 -17.86 -1.17 -14.63
C ALA A 89 -17.14 -2.53 -14.46
N MET A 90 -16.48 -2.75 -13.31
CA MET A 90 -15.78 -4.01 -13.02
C MET A 90 -16.73 -5.18 -12.91
N ARG A 91 -17.88 -5.01 -12.24
CA ARG A 91 -18.91 -6.05 -12.17
C ARG A 91 -19.42 -6.43 -13.56
N ALA A 92 -19.73 -5.46 -14.41
CA ALA A 92 -20.22 -5.71 -15.77
C ALA A 92 -19.16 -6.45 -16.62
N ARG A 93 -17.88 -6.03 -16.54
CA ARG A 93 -16.78 -6.65 -17.28
C ARG A 93 -16.58 -8.12 -16.93
N HIS A 94 -16.71 -8.47 -15.65
CA HIS A 94 -16.38 -9.80 -15.15
C HIS A 94 -17.58 -10.74 -14.95
N ALA A 95 -18.81 -10.25 -15.17
CA ALA A 95 -20.05 -11.01 -14.93
C ALA A 95 -20.09 -12.37 -15.63
N HIS A 96 -19.56 -12.47 -16.85
CA HIS A 96 -19.61 -13.70 -17.64
C HIS A 96 -18.39 -14.62 -17.44
N CYS A 97 -17.19 -14.05 -17.26
CA CYS A 97 -15.96 -14.84 -17.19
C CYS A 97 -15.58 -15.27 -15.76
N CYS A 98 -16.02 -14.54 -14.74
CA CYS A 98 -15.67 -14.80 -13.34
C CYS A 98 -16.84 -14.47 -12.41
N PRO A 99 -17.97 -15.20 -12.49
CA PRO A 99 -19.19 -14.87 -11.74
C PRO A 99 -19.06 -14.99 -10.21
N SER A 100 -18.02 -15.68 -9.72
CA SER A 100 -17.70 -15.78 -8.28
C SER A 100 -17.05 -14.52 -7.71
N LEU A 101 -16.47 -13.65 -8.55
CA LEU A 101 -15.87 -12.39 -8.08
C LEU A 101 -16.96 -11.46 -7.54
N ARG A 102 -16.77 -11.01 -6.30
CA ARG A 102 -17.69 -10.07 -5.65
C ARG A 102 -17.13 -8.67 -5.69
N TRP A 103 -17.98 -7.70 -5.99
CA TRP A 103 -17.62 -6.29 -6.14
C TRP A 103 -18.56 -5.44 -5.29
N ALA A 104 -18.03 -4.57 -4.44
CA ALA A 104 -18.85 -3.71 -3.58
C ALA A 104 -18.31 -2.28 -3.49
N VAL A 105 -19.23 -1.31 -3.47
CA VAL A 105 -18.89 0.08 -3.19
C VAL A 105 -18.65 0.21 -1.69
N MET A 106 -17.43 0.59 -1.29
CA MET A 106 -17.08 0.68 0.13
C MET A 106 -15.91 1.62 0.35
N ASP A 107 -15.94 2.33 1.48
CA ASP A 107 -14.81 3.11 1.96
C ASP A 107 -13.90 2.21 2.81
N ILE A 108 -12.62 2.16 2.46
CA ILE A 108 -11.61 1.34 3.16
C ILE A 108 -11.41 1.78 4.63
N ARG A 109 -11.86 2.98 5.01
CA ARG A 109 -11.81 3.51 6.38
C ARG A 109 -12.94 3.00 7.26
N ALA A 110 -13.95 2.34 6.68
CA ALA A 110 -15.14 1.83 7.37
C ALA A 110 -15.68 0.60 6.64
N LEU A 111 -15.07 -0.56 6.88
CA LEU A 111 -15.45 -1.82 6.27
C LEU A 111 -16.72 -2.36 6.93
N THR A 112 -17.75 -2.65 6.14
CA THR A 112 -19.03 -3.15 6.67
C THR A 112 -19.08 -4.67 6.81
N PHE A 113 -17.92 -5.34 6.72
CA PHE A 113 -17.79 -6.78 6.94
C PHE A 113 -17.70 -7.10 8.44
N PRO A 114 -18.20 -8.28 8.88
CA PRO A 114 -17.97 -8.76 10.23
C PRO A 114 -16.49 -8.92 10.58
N ASP A 115 -16.18 -8.94 11.86
CA ASP A 115 -14.85 -9.29 12.37
C ASP A 115 -14.45 -10.68 11.90
N ALA A 116 -13.14 -10.91 11.68
CA ALA A 116 -12.61 -12.21 11.30
C ALA A 116 -13.33 -12.87 10.10
N THR A 117 -13.59 -12.09 9.05
CA THR A 117 -14.25 -12.53 7.81
C THR A 117 -13.26 -13.02 6.75
N PHE A 118 -12.06 -12.43 6.66
CA PHE A 118 -11.12 -12.69 5.58
C PHE A 118 -9.84 -13.37 6.08
N ASP A 119 -9.34 -14.29 5.27
CA ASP A 119 -8.06 -14.96 5.49
C ASP A 119 -6.92 -14.07 5.00
N VAL A 120 -7.16 -13.35 3.89
CA VAL A 120 -6.20 -12.41 3.30
C VAL A 120 -6.86 -11.08 2.98
N VAL A 121 -6.18 -9.99 3.32
CA VAL A 121 -6.49 -8.65 2.82
C VAL A 121 -5.32 -8.19 1.96
N LEU A 122 -5.61 -7.63 0.79
CA LEU A 122 -4.61 -7.14 -0.15
C LEU A 122 -4.94 -5.70 -0.53
N GLU A 123 -3.92 -4.84 -0.54
CA GLU A 123 -4.02 -3.52 -1.18
C GLU A 123 -2.79 -3.26 -2.06
N LYS A 124 -3.00 -2.62 -3.21
CA LYS A 124 -1.92 -2.24 -4.13
C LYS A 124 -2.04 -0.77 -4.50
N GLY A 125 -1.14 0.03 -3.94
CA GLY A 125 -1.07 1.48 -4.17
C GLY A 125 -2.24 2.28 -3.59
N THR A 126 -3.13 1.64 -2.84
CA THR A 126 -4.34 2.30 -2.30
C THR A 126 -3.97 3.15 -1.09
N LEU A 127 -3.13 2.62 -0.20
CA LEU A 127 -2.70 3.37 0.99
C LEU A 127 -1.79 4.56 0.64
N ASP A 128 -1.14 4.54 -0.53
CA ASP A 128 -0.36 5.67 -1.05
C ASP A 128 -1.23 6.91 -1.27
N VAL A 129 -2.49 6.71 -1.65
CA VAL A 129 -3.46 7.79 -1.87
C VAL A 129 -3.73 8.60 -0.59
N LEU A 130 -3.60 7.97 0.58
CA LEU A 130 -3.79 8.64 1.87
C LEU A 130 -2.64 9.59 2.23
N MET A 131 -1.51 9.49 1.53
CA MET A 131 -0.26 10.18 1.85
C MET A 131 0.13 11.22 0.79
N VAL A 132 -0.67 11.43 -0.26
CA VAL A 132 -0.29 12.28 -1.41
C VAL A 132 -0.25 13.78 -1.13
N GLU A 133 -0.79 14.20 0.01
CA GLU A 133 -0.76 15.60 0.47
C GLU A 133 0.44 15.88 1.40
N GLU A 134 1.16 14.84 1.82
CA GLU A 134 2.32 14.98 2.70
C GLU A 134 3.51 15.56 1.93
N THR A 135 4.10 16.61 2.49
CA THR A 135 5.26 17.30 1.91
C THR A 135 6.59 16.88 2.54
N ASP A 136 6.54 16.37 3.77
CA ASP A 136 7.70 15.85 4.49
C ASP A 136 7.43 14.38 4.88
N PRO A 137 8.10 13.40 4.24
CA PRO A 137 7.86 11.99 4.52
C PRO A 137 8.41 11.56 5.90
N TRP A 138 9.23 12.38 6.55
CA TRP A 138 9.76 12.14 7.90
C TRP A 138 8.84 12.68 8.99
N ASN A 139 7.95 13.63 8.65
CA ASN A 139 7.03 14.26 9.59
C ASN A 139 5.61 14.29 9.01
N VAL A 140 4.96 13.12 9.06
CA VAL A 140 3.60 12.92 8.54
C VAL A 140 2.58 13.67 9.40
N SER A 141 1.65 14.34 8.74
CA SER A 141 0.57 15.07 9.42
C SER A 141 -0.26 14.16 10.33
N PRO A 142 -0.75 14.67 11.49
CA PRO A 142 -1.63 13.90 12.37
C PRO A 142 -2.89 13.38 11.66
N GLN A 143 -3.36 14.10 10.63
CA GLN A 143 -4.51 13.71 9.83
C GLN A 143 -4.23 12.46 8.98
N ALA A 144 -3.09 12.42 8.29
CA ALA A 144 -2.69 11.25 7.50
C ALA A 144 -2.36 10.05 8.41
N VAL A 145 -1.68 10.27 9.54
CA VAL A 145 -1.47 9.23 10.56
C VAL A 145 -2.79 8.64 11.04
N ALA A 146 -3.76 9.48 11.40
CA ALA A 146 -5.08 9.03 11.84
C ALA A 146 -5.86 8.31 10.73
N ALA A 147 -5.79 8.79 9.49
CA ALA A 147 -6.46 8.14 8.36
C ALA A 147 -5.88 6.75 8.08
N MET A 148 -4.55 6.62 8.03
CA MET A 148 -3.85 5.36 7.88
C MET A 148 -4.19 4.39 9.03
N HIS A 149 -4.14 4.88 10.28
CA HIS A 149 -4.47 4.08 11.44
C HIS A 149 -5.90 3.51 11.39
N ARG A 150 -6.89 4.31 10.97
CA ARG A 150 -8.28 3.86 10.83
C ARG A 150 -8.41 2.71 9.83
N VAL A 151 -7.77 2.82 8.67
CA VAL A 151 -7.79 1.75 7.66
C VAL A 151 -7.15 0.48 8.20
N LEU A 152 -5.96 0.59 8.80
CA LEU A 152 -5.24 -0.56 9.34
C LEU A 152 -5.97 -1.22 10.51
N ALA A 153 -6.68 -0.46 11.32
CA ALA A 153 -7.56 -0.99 12.36
C ALA A 153 -8.69 -1.84 11.76
N GLU A 154 -9.36 -1.35 10.72
CA GLU A 154 -10.39 -2.09 10.00
C GLU A 154 -9.83 -3.36 9.34
N VAL A 155 -8.65 -3.29 8.72
CA VAL A 155 -7.96 -4.45 8.14
C VAL A 155 -7.66 -5.50 9.22
N SER A 156 -7.08 -5.09 10.35
CA SER A 156 -6.83 -6.01 11.46
C SER A 156 -8.14 -6.62 11.94
N ARG A 157 -9.21 -5.84 12.12
CA ARG A 157 -10.52 -6.31 12.59
C ARG A 157 -11.11 -7.39 11.68
N VAL A 158 -11.16 -7.15 10.36
CA VAL A 158 -11.79 -8.11 9.42
C VAL A 158 -10.92 -9.34 9.15
N LEU A 159 -9.62 -9.31 9.47
CA LEU A 159 -8.75 -10.48 9.35
C LEU A 159 -9.05 -11.53 10.43
N CYS A 160 -9.14 -12.79 10.01
CA CYS A 160 -9.18 -13.93 10.93
C CYS A 160 -7.87 -14.04 11.75
N PRO A 161 -7.90 -14.66 12.93
CA PRO A 161 -6.66 -15.07 13.61
C PRO A 161 -5.79 -15.92 12.66
N GLY A 162 -4.49 -15.58 12.54
CA GLY A 162 -3.59 -16.22 11.60
C GLY A 162 -3.66 -15.69 10.15
N GLY A 163 -4.63 -14.82 9.84
CA GLY A 163 -4.77 -14.19 8.53
C GLY A 163 -3.65 -13.22 8.18
N CYS A 164 -3.56 -12.86 6.91
CA CYS A 164 -2.46 -12.09 6.32
C CYS A 164 -2.94 -10.78 5.69
N PHE A 165 -2.33 -9.65 6.04
CA PHE A 165 -2.44 -8.43 5.28
C PHE A 165 -1.21 -8.26 4.38
N ILE A 166 -1.44 -8.01 3.09
CA ILE A 166 -0.39 -7.76 2.10
C ILE A 166 -0.58 -6.38 1.48
N SER A 167 0.45 -5.54 1.59
CA SER A 167 0.47 -4.18 1.04
C SER A 167 1.56 -4.03 0.00
N ILE A 168 1.21 -3.53 -1.18
CA ILE A 168 2.12 -3.30 -2.30
C ILE A 168 2.24 -1.80 -2.57
N THR A 169 3.45 -1.24 -2.48
CA THR A 169 3.66 0.21 -2.52
C THR A 169 5.07 0.57 -3.04
N PHE A 170 5.26 1.82 -3.45
CA PHE A 170 6.59 2.43 -3.66
C PHE A 170 7.23 2.95 -2.35
N ALA A 171 6.47 3.02 -1.26
CA ALA A 171 6.94 3.57 0.01
C ALA A 171 7.97 2.64 0.68
N GLN A 172 9.17 3.19 0.89
CA GLN A 172 10.28 2.47 1.48
C GLN A 172 10.01 2.11 2.96
N PRO A 173 10.70 1.09 3.51
CA PRO A 173 10.45 0.59 4.87
C PRO A 173 10.53 1.67 5.95
N HIS A 174 11.46 2.60 5.83
CA HIS A 174 11.64 3.67 6.81
C HIS A 174 10.44 4.64 6.87
N PHE A 175 9.68 4.79 5.78
CA PHE A 175 8.46 5.61 5.75
C PHE A 175 7.21 4.80 6.06
N ARG A 176 7.12 3.56 5.58
CA ARG A 176 5.86 2.81 5.69
C ARG A 176 5.77 1.94 6.95
N LYS A 177 6.86 1.30 7.39
CA LYS A 177 6.83 0.45 8.59
C LYS A 177 6.32 1.16 9.85
N PRO A 178 6.63 2.45 10.12
CA PRO A 178 6.08 3.13 11.29
C PRO A 178 4.55 3.07 11.37
N HIS A 179 3.84 3.14 10.23
CA HIS A 179 2.39 3.02 10.21
C HIS A 179 1.90 1.60 10.47
N TYR A 180 2.59 0.58 9.95
CA TYR A 180 2.19 -0.82 10.07
C TYR A 180 2.56 -1.43 11.42
N ALA A 181 3.65 -0.99 12.03
CA ALA A 181 4.21 -1.55 13.25
C ALA A 181 3.53 -1.02 14.53
N GLN A 182 2.20 -0.97 14.55
CA GLN A 182 1.45 -0.57 15.74
C GLN A 182 1.01 -1.81 16.51
N GLU A 183 1.38 -1.89 17.79
CA GLU A 183 1.11 -3.05 18.65
C GLU A 183 -0.40 -3.40 18.70
N ALA A 184 -1.27 -2.38 18.60
CA ALA A 184 -2.72 -2.53 18.61
C ALA A 184 -3.29 -3.40 17.47
N PHE A 185 -2.57 -3.54 16.35
CA PHE A 185 -3.03 -4.36 15.23
C PHE A 185 -2.76 -5.85 15.41
N GLY A 186 -1.89 -6.22 16.36
CA GLY A 186 -1.66 -7.61 16.76
C GLY A 186 -1.12 -8.49 15.63
N TRP A 187 -0.27 -7.98 14.75
CA TRP A 187 0.36 -8.73 13.66
C TRP A 187 1.89 -8.62 13.69
N SER A 188 2.57 -9.58 13.06
CA SER A 188 3.98 -9.43 12.72
C SER A 188 4.12 -8.51 11.50
N LEU A 189 5.36 -8.10 11.18
CA LEU A 189 5.64 -7.28 10.01
C LEU A 189 6.95 -7.74 9.38
N ARG A 190 6.92 -8.03 8.08
CA ARG A 190 8.12 -8.12 7.25
C ARG A 190 7.87 -7.48 5.90
N HIS A 191 8.93 -7.29 5.14
CA HIS A 191 8.82 -6.81 3.77
C HIS A 191 9.81 -7.54 2.86
N VAL A 192 9.50 -7.55 1.58
CA VAL A 192 10.40 -7.97 0.51
C VAL A 192 10.43 -6.89 -0.57
N THR A 193 11.57 -6.77 -1.23
CA THR A 193 11.73 -5.85 -2.37
C THR A 193 11.39 -6.60 -3.65
N CYS A 194 10.52 -6.00 -4.48
CA CYS A 194 10.06 -6.56 -5.75
C CYS A 194 10.51 -5.66 -6.91
N GLY A 195 11.07 -6.28 -7.95
CA GLY A 195 11.54 -5.59 -9.17
C GLY A 195 12.70 -6.34 -9.81
N ASP A 196 12.86 -6.16 -11.11
CA ASP A 196 13.93 -6.79 -11.88
C ASP A 196 15.26 -6.25 -11.36
N GLY A 197 16.07 -7.11 -10.74
CA GLY A 197 17.33 -6.76 -10.10
C GLY A 197 18.42 -6.25 -11.05
N ASP A 198 18.09 -6.01 -12.33
CA ASP A 198 18.99 -5.50 -13.35
C ASP A 198 18.48 -4.16 -13.88
N THR A 199 19.35 -3.14 -13.83
CA THR A 199 19.23 -1.82 -14.48
C THR A 199 18.27 -0.81 -13.84
N GLY A 200 18.71 -0.16 -12.75
CA GLY A 200 18.32 1.22 -12.41
C GLY A 200 16.82 1.54 -12.30
N THR A 201 15.95 0.54 -12.14
CA THR A 201 14.49 0.71 -12.13
C THR A 201 13.96 0.71 -10.70
N PHE A 202 12.90 1.51 -10.48
CA PHE A 202 12.28 1.72 -9.17
C PHE A 202 11.95 0.39 -8.46
N HIS A 203 12.35 0.32 -7.18
CA HIS A 203 12.00 -0.77 -6.28
C HIS A 203 10.56 -0.61 -5.78
N TYR A 204 9.82 -1.71 -5.78
CA TYR A 204 8.53 -1.81 -5.11
C TYR A 204 8.72 -2.62 -3.83
N TYR A 205 7.88 -2.35 -2.83
CA TYR A 205 7.93 -3.01 -1.55
C TYR A 205 6.62 -3.76 -1.33
N LEU A 206 6.76 -5.04 -0.98
CA LEU A 206 5.67 -5.88 -0.55
C LEU A 206 5.78 -6.10 0.96
N TYR A 207 4.86 -5.51 1.72
CA TYR A 207 4.77 -5.71 3.16
C TYR A 207 3.79 -6.82 3.48
N ILE A 208 4.18 -7.70 4.39
CA ILE A 208 3.44 -8.89 4.76
C ILE A 208 3.28 -8.88 6.28
N MET A 209 2.03 -8.85 6.74
CA MET A 209 1.66 -8.74 8.15
C MET A 209 0.77 -9.92 8.54
N ARG A 210 1.19 -10.75 9.50
CA ARG A 210 0.43 -11.93 9.93
C ARG A 210 -0.17 -11.75 11.30
N LYS A 211 -1.51 -11.79 11.38
CA LYS A 211 -2.27 -11.57 12.61
C LYS A 211 -2.01 -12.71 13.61
N GLY A 212 -1.80 -12.35 14.87
CA GLY A 212 -1.48 -13.27 15.96
C GLY A 212 0.00 -13.59 16.13
N GLN A 213 0.88 -13.05 15.27
CA GLN A 213 2.33 -13.14 15.44
C GLN A 213 2.89 -11.84 16.04
N PRO A 214 3.97 -11.89 16.84
CA PRO A 214 4.53 -10.68 17.45
C PRO A 214 5.30 -9.83 16.44
N LEU A 215 5.30 -8.51 16.66
CA LEU A 215 6.24 -7.59 16.01
C LEU A 215 7.66 -7.83 16.52
N ASP A 216 8.64 -7.57 15.65
CA ASP A 216 10.03 -7.47 16.07
C ASP A 216 10.23 -6.23 16.97
N PRO A 217 11.05 -6.29 18.04
CA PRO A 217 11.31 -5.14 18.91
C PRO A 217 11.77 -3.87 18.16
N SER A 218 12.51 -4.02 17.06
CA SER A 218 12.95 -2.89 16.22
C SER A 218 11.79 -2.23 15.47
N ASP A 219 10.79 -3.02 15.05
CA ASP A 219 9.57 -2.54 14.41
C ASP A 219 8.65 -1.86 15.43
N VAL A 220 8.54 -2.40 16.66
CA VAL A 220 7.83 -1.73 17.77
C VAL A 220 8.42 -0.35 18.04
N ALA A 221 9.75 -0.23 18.09
CA ALA A 221 10.42 1.06 18.26
C ALA A 221 10.13 2.03 17.10
N LEU A 222 10.09 1.53 15.86
CA LEU A 222 9.69 2.32 14.69
C LEU A 222 8.25 2.84 14.81
N GLY A 223 7.29 1.98 15.18
CA GLY A 223 5.89 2.36 15.32
C GLY A 223 5.65 3.41 16.41
N ARG A 224 6.35 3.31 17.53
CA ARG A 224 6.27 4.29 18.63
C ARG A 224 6.80 5.67 18.23
N ARG A 225 7.83 5.74 17.37
CA ARG A 225 8.39 7.01 16.88
C ARG A 225 7.39 7.83 16.06
N LEU A 226 6.42 7.19 15.41
CA LEU A 226 5.40 7.88 14.63
C LEU A 226 4.57 8.88 15.47
N HIS A 227 4.44 8.61 16.76
CA HIS A 227 3.65 9.43 17.69
C HIS A 227 4.50 10.38 18.53
N GLN A 228 5.82 10.38 18.33
CA GLN A 228 6.73 11.29 19.02
C GLN A 228 6.80 12.63 18.29
N PRO A 229 6.97 13.75 19.02
CA PRO A 229 7.21 15.03 18.37
C PRO A 229 8.46 14.98 17.50
N PRO A 230 8.52 15.75 16.40
CA PRO A 230 9.69 15.81 15.55
C PRO A 230 10.90 16.18 16.40
N ARG A 231 11.98 15.40 16.28
CA ARG A 231 13.22 15.71 16.98
C ARG A 231 13.68 17.09 16.49
N PRO A 232 14.02 18.04 17.37
CA PRO A 232 14.61 19.29 16.94
C PRO A 232 15.80 18.98 16.04
N ALA A 233 15.90 19.68 14.90
CA ALA A 233 17.06 19.56 14.03
C ALA A 233 18.30 19.63 14.91
N ALA A 234 19.21 18.67 14.76
CA ALA A 234 20.47 18.73 15.46
C ALA A 234 21.06 20.12 15.19
N SER A 235 21.39 20.86 16.25
CA SER A 235 22.14 22.10 16.11
C SER A 235 23.31 21.82 15.16
N PRO A 236 23.60 22.69 14.18
CA PRO A 236 24.78 22.50 13.36
C PRO A 236 25.96 22.26 14.30
N PRO A 237 26.85 21.29 13.99
CA PRO A 237 28.00 21.03 14.83
C PRO A 237 28.68 22.37 15.09
N THR A 238 28.89 22.72 16.37
CA THR A 238 29.71 23.86 16.74
C THR A 238 31.01 23.70 15.96
N PRO A 239 31.45 24.69 15.16
CA PRO A 239 32.70 24.55 14.45
C PRO A 239 33.77 24.21 15.49
N ALA A 240 34.40 23.06 15.32
CA ALA A 240 35.59 22.73 16.08
C ALA A 240 36.58 23.89 15.87
N PRO A 241 37.36 24.28 16.89
CA PRO A 241 38.47 25.18 16.66
C PRO A 241 39.29 24.60 15.49
N LEU A 242 39.53 25.44 14.48
CA LEU A 242 40.40 25.09 13.37
C LEU A 242 41.79 24.82 13.98
N ASP A 243 42.17 23.55 14.06
CA ASP A 243 43.58 23.21 14.05
C ASP A 243 44.05 23.48 12.62
N ASP A 244 44.91 24.47 12.49
CA ASP A 244 45.71 24.74 11.29
C ASP A 244 46.63 23.53 11.07
N ASP A 245 46.15 22.52 10.35
CA ASP A 245 47.00 21.63 9.58
C ASP A 245 46.22 21.19 8.33
N GLU A 246 46.69 21.70 7.20
CA GLU A 246 46.18 21.51 5.86
C GLU A 246 46.34 20.06 5.40
N ASP A 247 45.23 19.36 5.09
CA ASP A 247 45.17 18.35 4.02
C ASP A 247 43.73 17.86 3.78
N TYR A 248 42.92 18.68 3.08
CA TYR A 248 41.56 18.32 2.64
C TYR A 248 41.44 18.07 1.13
N LEU A 249 42.56 17.83 0.43
CA LEU A 249 42.59 17.73 -1.04
C LEU A 249 42.42 16.31 -1.62
N PHE A 250 41.76 15.38 -0.91
CA PHE A 250 41.39 14.07 -1.49
C PHE A 250 39.94 13.64 -1.24
N ALA A 251 39.02 14.60 -1.07
CA ALA A 251 37.58 14.32 -1.18
C ALA A 251 37.12 14.52 -2.63
N ILE A 252 36.56 13.43 -3.20
CA ILE A 252 35.86 13.26 -4.49
C ILE A 252 36.74 12.70 -5.61
N GLN A 253 36.58 11.39 -5.86
CA GLN A 253 36.60 10.85 -7.22
C GLN A 253 35.35 9.98 -7.45
N LEU A 254 34.48 10.57 -8.27
CA LEU A 254 33.50 10.07 -9.26
C LEU A 254 33.07 8.59 -9.20
#